data_AF-A0A936RP48-F1
#
_entry.id   AF-A0A936RP48-F1
#
_cell.length_a   1.000
_cell.length_b   1.000
_cell.length_c   1.000
_cell.angle_alpha   90.00
_cell.angle_beta   90.00
_cell.angle_gamma   90.00
#
_symmetry.space_group_name_H-M   'P 1'
#
loop_
_entity.id
_entity.type
_entity.pdbx_description
1 polymer ?
#
loop_
_entity_poly.entity_id
_entity_poly.type
_entity_poly.pdbx_seq_one_letter_code
_entity_poly.pdbx_strand_id
1 'polypeptide(L)' 'MNLNYIKRYIKGDGGQIELQNGNFVDVSRRKKEAFLKAIGY' A
#
# COMPACT_ATOMS: atom_id res chain seq x y z
N MET A 1 4.23 7.43 -11.15
CA MET A 1 4.88 6.63 -10.08
C MET A 1 4.48 5.18 -10.29
N ASN A 2 5.46 4.28 -10.44
CA ASN A 2 5.23 2.87 -10.76
C ASN A 2 4.67 2.12 -9.54
N LEU A 3 3.36 1.86 -9.52
CA LEU A 3 2.66 1.12 -8.48
C LEU A 3 2.84 -0.42 -8.59
N ASN A 4 3.62 -0.92 -9.56
CA ASN A 4 3.78 -2.36 -9.82
C ASN A 4 4.59 -3.14 -8.75
N TYR A 5 5.16 -2.49 -7.75
CA TYR A 5 5.96 -3.16 -6.71
C TYR A 5 5.17 -3.54 -5.47
N ILE A 6 3.86 -3.32 -5.46
CA ILE A 6 3.00 -3.59 -4.33
C ILE A 6 2.69 -5.09 -4.29
N LYS A 7 3.04 -5.77 -3.20
CA LYS A 7 2.76 -7.19 -3.01
C LYS A 7 1.45 -7.41 -2.26
N ARG A 8 1.24 -6.70 -1.14
CA ARG A 8 -0.02 -6.76 -0.38
C ARG A 8 -0.18 -5.58 0.56
N TYR A 9 -1.43 -5.24 0.84
CA TYR A 9 -1.81 -4.26 1.85
C TYR A 9 -2.10 -4.93 3.18
N ILE A 10 -1.47 -4.45 4.23
CA ILE A 10 -1.62 -4.91 5.60
C ILE A 10 -2.47 -3.87 6.34
N LYS A 11 -3.67 -4.29 6.75
CA LYS A 11 -4.56 -3.51 7.61
C LYS A 11 -4.09 -3.66 9.07
N GLY A 12 -3.12 -2.84 9.48
CA GLY A 12 -2.73 -2.67 10.89
C GLY A 12 -3.28 -1.36 11.49
N ASP A 13 -2.72 -0.94 12.63
CA ASP A 13 -3.05 0.32 13.35
C ASP A 13 -2.86 1.58 12.46
N GLY A 14 -1.88 1.49 11.55
CA GLY A 14 -1.75 2.33 10.35
C GLY A 14 -1.73 1.43 9.12
N GLY A 15 -2.26 1.90 7.98
CA GLY A 15 -2.20 1.12 6.75
C GLY A 15 -0.75 0.93 6.31
N GLN A 16 -0.28 -0.29 6.15
CA GLN A 16 1.09 -0.59 5.73
C GLN A 16 1.07 -1.42 4.44
N ILE A 17 2.01 -1.18 3.53
CA ILE A 17 2.15 -1.94 2.29
C ILE A 17 3.42 -2.76 2.35
N GLU A 18 3.31 -4.06 2.12
CA GLU A 18 4.46 -4.90 1.78
C GLU A 18 4.71 -4.78 0.27
N LEU A 19 5.94 -4.42 -0.08
CA LEU A 19 6.45 -4.39 -1.44
C LEU A 19 7.02 -5.75 -1.85
N GLN A 20 7.12 -6.02 -3.15
CA GLN A 20 7.61 -7.30 -3.69
C GLN A 20 9.07 -7.60 -3.27
N ASN A 21 9.87 -6.58 -2.98
CA ASN A 21 11.22 -6.72 -2.48
C ASN A 21 11.31 -7.01 -0.97
N GLY A 22 10.18 -7.15 -0.27
CA GLY A 22 10.13 -7.37 1.18
C GLY A 22 10.21 -6.10 2.01
N ASN A 23 10.23 -4.91 1.40
CA ASN A 23 10.17 -3.65 2.14
C ASN A 23 8.75 -3.33 2.58
N PHE A 24 8.63 -2.70 3.74
CA PHE A 24 7.37 -2.20 4.28
C PHE A 24 7.30 -0.68 4.14
N VAL A 25 6.17 -0.17 3.66
CA VAL A 25 5.93 1.26 3.51
C VAL A 25 4.65 1.63 4.24
N ASP A 26 4.77 2.51 5.22
CA ASP A 26 3.61 3.06 5.92
C ASP A 26 2.85 4.06 5.04
N VAL A 27 1.54 3.84 4.97
CA VAL A 27 0.62 4.61 4.16
C VAL A 27 -0.15 5.55 5.07
N SER A 28 0.12 6.84 4.94
CA SER A 28 -0.71 7.87 5.55
C SER A 28 -2.16 7.75 5.05
N ARG A 29 -3.16 8.06 5.89
CA ARG A 29 -4.60 7.91 5.56
C ARG A 29 -4.98 8.48 4.18
N ARG A 30 -4.42 9.64 3.80
CA ARG A 30 -4.63 10.26 2.47
C ARG A 30 -4.17 9.40 1.29
N LYS A 31 -3.08 8.64 1.47
CA LYS A 31 -2.54 7.74 0.43
C LYS A 31 -3.26 6.39 0.43
N LYS A 32 -3.95 6.02 1.51
CA LYS A 32 -4.75 4.79 1.61
C LYS A 32 -5.85 4.77 0.55
N GLU A 33 -6.58 5.86 0.40
CA GLU A 33 -7.65 5.96 -0.61
C GLU A 33 -7.10 5.84 -2.04
N ALA A 34 -6.03 6.57 -2.35
CA ALA A 34 -5.38 6.50 -3.67
C ALA A 34 -4.85 5.09 -3.96
N PHE A 35 -4.33 4.40 -2.94
CA PHE A 35 -3.84 3.04 -3.06
C PHE A 35 -4.96 2.02 -3.24
N LEU A 36 -6.03 2.08 -2.44
CA LEU A 36 -7.20 1.20 -2.57
C LEU A 36 -7.81 1.32 -3.97
N LYS A 37 -7.94 2.56 -4.47
CA LYS A 37 -8.41 2.83 -5.83
C LYS A 37 -7.49 2.25 -6.91
N ALA A 38 -6.17 2.26 -6.68
CA ALA A 38 -5.19 1.70 -7.61
C ALA A 38 -5.21 0.16 -7.64
N ILE A 39 -5.62 -0.50 -6.55
CA ILE A 39 -5.78 -1.97 -6.49
C ILE A 39 -7.20 -2.45 -6.82
N GLY A 40 -8.10 -1.55 -7.23
CA GLY A 40 -9.44 -1.88 -7.71
C GLY A 40 -10.47 -2.21 -6.60
N TYR A 41 -10.26 -1.70 -5.38
CA TYR A 41 -11.21 -1.80 -4.27
C TYR A 41 -12.03 -0.52 -4.11
#